data_AF-A0A537URV3-F1
#
_entry.id   AF-A0A537URV3-F1
#
_cell.length_a   1.000
_cell.length_b   1.000
_cell.length_c   1.000
_cell.angle_alpha   90.00
_cell.angle_beta   90.00
_cell.angle_gamma   90.00
#
_symmetry.space_group_name_H-M   'P 1'
#
loop_
_entity.id
_entity.type
_entity.pdbx_description
1 polymer ?
#
loop_
_entity_poly.entity_id
_entity_poly.type
_entity_poly.pdbx_seq_one_letter_code
_entity_poly.pdbx_strand_id
1 'polypeptide(L)' 'MNDKQILITGATNGIGLAAAEALAALGANLAIVGRSKTRTGIASARIKA' A
#
# COMPACT_ATOMS: atom_id res chain seq x y z
N MET A 1 6.42 -2.87 12.91
CA MET A 1 7.18 -2.84 11.64
C MET A 1 7.82 -1.46 11.42
N ASN A 2 8.14 -0.73 12.50
CA ASN A 2 8.07 0.74 12.51
C ASN A 2 9.21 1.47 11.80
N ASP A 3 10.27 0.74 11.40
CA ASP A 3 11.42 1.29 10.69
C ASP A 3 11.65 0.62 9.33
N LYS A 4 10.68 -0.18 8.85
CA LYS A 4 10.81 -0.85 7.54
C LYS A 4 10.19 0.02 6.45
N GLN A 5 10.98 0.26 5.41
CA GLN A 5 10.52 0.81 4.14
C GLN A 5 10.19 -0.35 3.21
N ILE A 6 8.95 -0.41 2.72
CA ILE A 6 8.48 -1.52 1.88
C ILE A 6 7.89 -0.96 0.59
N LEU A 7 8.35 -1.48 -0.55
CA LEU A 7 7.80 -1.18 -1.87
C LEU A 7 6.89 -2.33 -2.31
N ILE A 8 5.63 -2.02 -2.68
CA ILE A 8 4.69 -3.00 -3.22
C ILE A 8 4.24 -2.58 -4.62
N THR A 9 4.53 -3.41 -5.60
CA THR A 9 4.02 -3.26 -6.98
C THR A 9 2.68 -3.98 -7.12
N GLY A 10 1.76 -3.40 -7.89
CA GLY A 10 0.41 -3.95 -8.03
C GLY A 10 -0.48 -3.75 -6.81
N ALA A 11 -0.15 -2.82 -5.91
CA ALA A 11 -0.86 -2.60 -4.64
C ALA A 11 -2.21 -1.87 -4.75
N THR A 12 -2.85 -1.91 -5.92
CA THR A 12 -4.10 -1.16 -6.18
C THR A 12 -5.36 -2.01 -6.11
N ASN A 13 -5.22 -3.35 -6.00
CA ASN A 13 -6.33 -4.28 -5.80
C ASN A 13 -5.80 -5.65 -5.33
N GLY A 14 -6.71 -6.55 -4.95
CA GLY A 14 -6.42 -7.95 -4.66
C GLY A 14 -5.36 -8.13 -3.57
N ILE A 15 -4.49 -9.12 -3.76
CA ILE A 15 -3.47 -9.50 -2.76
C ILE A 15 -2.50 -8.36 -2.47
N GLY A 16 -2.09 -7.60 -3.49
CA GLY A 16 -1.16 -6.49 -3.31
C GLY A 16 -1.73 -5.39 -2.40
N LEU A 17 -3.03 -5.09 -2.53
CA LEU A 17 -3.71 -4.13 -1.67
C LEU A 17 -3.88 -4.67 -0.24
N ALA A 18 -4.33 -5.92 -0.09
CA ALA A 18 -4.50 -6.54 1.23
C ALA A 18 -3.16 -6.62 2.00
N ALA A 19 -2.07 -6.93 1.30
CA ALA A 19 -0.73 -6.93 1.89
C ALA A 19 -0.30 -5.52 2.33
N ALA A 20 -0.57 -4.50 1.53
CA ALA A 20 -0.25 -3.12 1.87
C ALA A 20 -1.00 -2.66 3.13
N GLU A 21 -2.30 -2.97 3.23
CA GLU A 21 -3.10 -2.65 4.43
C GLU A 21 -2.57 -3.35 5.68
N ALA A 22 -2.29 -4.65 5.58
CA ALA A 22 -1.77 -5.41 6.72
C ALA A 22 -0.41 -4.88 7.18
N LEU A 23 0.49 -4.55 6.26
CA LEU A 23 1.82 -4.02 6.59
C LEU A 23 1.75 -2.59 7.16
N ALA A 24 0.84 -1.76 6.65
CA ALA A 24 0.59 -0.43 7.19
C ALA A 24 0.06 -0.49 8.62
N ALA A 25 -0.90 -1.39 8.90
CA ALA A 25 -1.43 -1.61 10.24
C ALA A 25 -0.37 -2.09 11.24
N LEU A 26 0.68 -2.77 10.76
CA LEU A 26 1.84 -3.14 11.56
C LEU A 26 2.86 -1.99 11.71
N GLY A 27 2.59 -0.80 11.18
CA GLY A 27 3.43 0.40 11.29
C GLY A 27 4.52 0.53 10.22
N ALA A 28 4.45 -0.21 9.10
CA ALA A 28 5.43 -0.08 8.04
C ALA A 28 5.27 1.24 7.26
N ASN A 29 6.38 1.79 6.78
CA ASN A 29 6.38 2.89 5.83
C ASN A 29 6.33 2.31 4.40
N LEU A 30 5.27 2.62 3.66
CA LEU A 30 4.99 1.99 2.37
C LEU A 30 5.13 2.96 1.19
N ALA A 31 5.78 2.47 0.14
CA ALA A 31 5.66 2.99 -1.22
C ALA A 31 4.83 2.00 -2.06
N ILE A 32 3.81 2.49 -2.76
CA ILE A 32 2.95 1.65 -3.61
C ILE A 32 3.01 2.06 -5.07
N VAL A 33 2.97 1.07 -5.96
CA VAL A 33 3.01 1.29 -7.41
C VAL A 33 1.80 0.65 -8.08
N GLY A 34 1.15 1.41 -8.96
CA GLY A 34 0.05 0.96 -9.80
C GLY A 34 0.04 1.70 -11.13
N ARG A 35 -0.53 1.06 -12.16
CA ARG A 35 -0.57 1.61 -13.53
C ARG A 35 -1.49 2.83 -13.66
N SER A 36 -2.57 2.88 -12.88
CA SER A 36 -3.57 3.95 -12.95
C SER A 36 -3.40 4.89 -11.77
N LYS A 37 -3.11 6.16 -12.06
CA LYS A 37 -2.96 7.22 -11.04
C LYS A 37 -4.18 7.29 -10.11
N THR A 38 -5.39 7.23 -10.67
CA THR A 38 -6.65 7.27 -9.90
C THR A 38 -6.74 6.08 -8.94
N ARG A 39 -6.51 4.86 -9.41
CA ARG A 39 -6.57 3.66 -8.55
C ARG A 39 -5.48 3.66 -7.48
N THR A 40 -4.27 4.13 -7.82
CA THR A 40 -3.18 4.29 -6.85
C THR A 40 -3.53 5.32 -5.77
N GLY A 41 -4.18 6.43 -6.14
CA GLY A 41 -4.64 7.43 -5.18
C GLY A 41 -5.69 6.89 -4.21
N ILE A 42 -6.68 6.16 -4.72
CA ILE A 42 -7.71 5.50 -3.89
C ILE A 42 -7.07 4.47 -2.95
N ALA A 43 -6.18 3.62 -3.46
CA ALA A 43 -5.47 2.64 -2.64
C ALA A 43 -4.62 3.32 -1.56
N SER A 44 -3.88 4.38 -1.89
CA SER A 44 -3.08 5.14 -0.92
C SER A 44 -3.92 5.75 0.19
N ALA A 45 -5.09 6.30 -0.12
CA ALA A 45 -6.00 6.83 0.88
C ALA A 45 -6.53 5.71 1.80
N ARG A 46 -6.84 4.54 1.24
CA ARG A 46 -7.34 3.38 1.99
C ARG A 46 -6.28 2.78 2.93
N ILE A 47 -5.01 2.76 2.52
CA ILE A 47 -3.89 2.23 3.32
C ILE A 47 -3.48 3.17 4.47
N LYS A 48 -3.77 4.47 4.37
CA LYS A 48 -3.43 5.47 5.40
C LYS A 48 -4.43 5.56 6.56
N ALA A 49 -5.65 5.03 6.38
CA ALA A 49 -6.70 5.00 7.40
C ALA A 49 -6.45 3.86 8.39
#